data_AF-A0A7Y4FZM1-F1
#
_entry.id   AF-A0A7Y4FZM1-F1
#
_cell.length_a   1.000
_cell.length_b   1.000
_cell.length_c   1.000
_cell.angle_alpha   90.00
_cell.angle_beta   90.00
_cell.angle_gamma   90.00
#
_symmetry.space_group_name_H-M   'P 1'
#
loop_
_entity.id
_entity.type
_entity.pdbx_description
1 polymer ?
#
loop_
_entity_poly.entity_id
_entity_poly.type
_entity_poly.pdbx_seq_one_letter_code
_entity_poly.pdbx_strand_id
1 'polypeptide(L)'
;MNKKLIKIVVKDGGVQDQSGDWYAATIGLSYNSRGETYLNKEQIQHFNIDEEKQAIEIFFPMVSENLAFRVYLVFPNRGGEFQRVKRELLT
;
A
#
# COMPACT_ATOMS: atom_id res chain seq x y z
N MET A 1 3.35 -5.64 18.48
CA MET A 1 3.13 -5.03 17.16
C MET A 1 1.66 -4.65 17.06
N ASN A 2 1.33 -3.42 16.68
CA ASN A 2 -0.07 -2.98 16.58
C ASN A 2 -0.74 -3.78 15.43
N LYS A 3 -1.76 -4.59 15.71
CA LYS A 3 -2.43 -5.48 14.72
C LYS A 3 -3.08 -4.76 13.53
N LYS A 4 -2.99 -3.43 13.54
CA LYS A 4 -3.61 -2.49 12.63
C LYS A 4 -2.63 -1.94 11.58
N LEU A 5 -1.32 -2.12 11.79
CA LEU A 5 -0.28 -1.67 10.87
C LEU A 5 0.30 -2.87 10.11
N ILE A 6 0.21 -2.81 8.79
CA ILE A 6 0.84 -3.74 7.87
C ILE A 6 2.18 -3.14 7.49
N LYS A 7 3.28 -3.79 7.87
CA LYS A 7 4.60 -3.39 7.38
C LYS A 7 4.69 -3.74 5.90
N ILE A 8 5.20 -2.82 5.07
CA ILE A 8 5.44 -3.01 3.64
C ILE A 8 6.91 -2.69 3.39
N VAL A 9 7.64 -3.57 2.72
CA VAL A 9 9.06 -3.37 2.46
C VAL A 9 9.23 -2.69 1.09
N VAL A 10 9.09 -1.36 1.06
CA VAL A 10 9.32 -0.54 -0.16
C VAL A 10 10.82 -0.39 -0.44
N LYS A 11 11.62 -0.27 0.62
CA LYS A 11 13.09 -0.29 0.54
C LYS A 11 13.58 -1.61 -0.06
N ASP A 12 14.66 -1.58 -0.84
CA ASP A 12 15.26 -2.75 -1.50
C ASP A 12 14.43 -3.38 -2.65
N GLY A 13 13.37 -2.70 -3.12
CA GLY A 13 12.63 -3.08 -4.33
C GLY A 13 11.68 -4.27 -4.17
N GLY A 14 11.40 -4.70 -2.93
CA GLY A 14 10.42 -5.75 -2.65
C GLY A 14 8.98 -5.36 -3.00
N VAL A 15 8.67 -4.07 -2.88
CA VAL A 15 7.40 -3.45 -3.29
C VAL A 15 7.71 -2.10 -3.94
N GLN A 16 7.12 -1.84 -5.09
CA GLN A 16 7.20 -0.56 -5.79
C GLN A 16 5.96 0.27 -5.47
N ASP A 17 6.16 1.47 -4.93
CA ASP A 17 5.11 2.48 -4.75
C ASP A 17 4.98 3.30 -6.05
N GLN A 18 3.85 3.17 -6.73
CA GLN A 18 3.53 3.84 -8.00
C GLN A 18 2.35 4.82 -7.84
N SER A 19 2.06 5.25 -6.62
CA SER A 19 0.87 6.04 -6.27
C SER A 19 0.84 7.45 -6.91
N GLY A 20 1.96 7.91 -7.48
CA GLY A 20 2.09 9.18 -8.18
C GLY A 20 2.23 9.09 -9.71
N ASP A 21 2.37 7.88 -10.26
CA ASP A 21 2.63 7.70 -11.70
C ASP A 21 1.36 7.83 -12.56
N TRP A 22 0.18 7.64 -11.95
CA TRP A 22 -1.12 7.67 -12.64
C TRP A 22 -1.95 8.92 -12.32
N TYR A 23 -1.75 9.54 -11.16
CA TYR A 23 -2.46 10.75 -10.72
C TYR A 23 -1.49 11.62 -9.92
N ALA A 24 -1.53 12.93 -10.13
CA ALA A 24 -0.60 13.89 -9.54
C ALA A 24 -0.57 13.81 -8.00
N ALA A 25 0.39 13.05 -7.48
CA ALA A 25 0.75 12.84 -6.08
C ALA A 25 -0.40 12.53 -5.10
N THR A 26 -0.61 11.24 -4.84
CA THR A 26 -1.41 10.77 -3.70
C THR A 26 -0.58 9.78 -2.87
N ILE A 27 -0.41 10.00 -1.55
CA ILE A 27 0.34 9.11 -0.63
C ILE A 27 -0.51 8.75 0.59
N GLY A 28 -0.67 7.45 0.83
CA GLY A 28 -1.32 6.87 2.02
C GLY A 28 -0.39 5.97 2.85
N LEU A 29 0.94 6.15 2.70
CA LEU A 29 1.95 5.35 3.39
C LEU A 29 2.66 6.17 4.47
N SER A 30 2.93 5.53 5.62
CA SER A 30 3.74 6.12 6.69
C SER A 30 5.16 5.57 6.65
N TYR A 31 6.14 6.45 6.86
CA TYR A 31 7.56 6.10 6.89
C TYR A 31 8.14 6.39 8.27
N ASN A 32 8.97 5.51 8.80
CA ASN A 32 9.70 5.77 10.04
C ASN A 32 11.14 6.24 9.80
N SER A 33 11.85 6.63 10.86
CA SER A 33 13.24 7.13 10.78
C SER A 33 14.26 6.09 10.30
N ARG A 34 13.88 4.81 10.20
CA ARG A 34 14.71 3.72 9.65
C ARG A 34 14.41 3.45 8.17
N GLY A 35 13.46 4.18 7.58
CA GLY A 35 13.00 3.97 6.20
C GLY A 35 12.09 2.75 6.03
N GLU A 36 11.48 2.25 7.12
CA GLU A 36 10.45 1.22 7.03
C GLU A 36 9.11 1.87 6.67
N THR A 37 8.34 1.21 5.81
CA THR A 37 7.05 1.69 5.33
C THR A 37 5.92 0.90 5.97
N TYR A 38 4.84 1.59 6.34
CA TYR A 38 3.68 1.00 6.99
C TYR A 38 2.40 1.48 6.35
N LEU A 39 1.46 0.56 6.23
CA LEU A 39 0.08 0.77 5.84
C LEU A 39 -0.82 0.64 7.07
N ASN A 40 -1.64 1.67 7.32
CA ASN A 40 -2.62 1.62 8.39
C ASN A 40 -3.95 1.08 7.87
N LYS A 41 -4.29 -0.17 8.24
CA LYS A 41 -5.47 -0.85 7.74
C LYS A 41 -6.79 -0.20 8.19
N GLU A 42 -6.77 0.54 9.30
CA GLU A 42 -7.98 1.21 9.81
C GLU A 42 -8.40 2.41 8.98
N GLN A 43 -7.46 2.96 8.22
CA GLN A 43 -7.71 4.10 7.35
C GLN A 43 -8.00 3.66 5.92
N ILE A 44 -8.10 2.35 5.64
CA ILE A 44 -8.46 1.87 4.30
C ILE A 44 -9.98 1.90 4.18
N GLN A 45 -10.50 2.61 3.17
CA GLN A 45 -11.92 2.56 2.82
C GLN A 45 -12.23 1.32 1.99
N HIS A 46 -11.42 1.09 0.96
CA HIS A 46 -11.51 -0.07 0.09
C HIS A 46 -10.15 -0.33 -0.56
N PHE A 47 -9.97 -1.55 -1.05
CA PHE A 47 -8.79 -1.93 -1.81
C PHE A 47 -9.17 -2.92 -2.91
N ASN A 48 -8.36 -2.99 -3.95
CA ASN A 48 -8.47 -3.95 -5.04
C ASN A 48 -7.16 -4.74 -5.18
N ILE A 49 -7.28 -6.02 -5.49
CA ILE A 49 -6.14 -6.93 -5.67
C ILE A 49 -6.15 -7.42 -7.12
N ASP A 50 -5.09 -7.09 -7.86
CA ASP A 50 -4.84 -7.62 -9.20
C ASP A 50 -3.80 -8.74 -9.08
N GLU A 51 -4.25 -10.00 -9.12
CA GLU A 51 -3.37 -11.16 -9.00
C GLU A 51 -2.50 -11.39 -10.24
N GLU A 52 -2.98 -10.98 -11.42
CA GLU A 52 -2.23 -11.11 -12.67
C GLU A 52 -1.04 -10.16 -12.71
N LYS A 53 -1.27 -8.90 -12.31
CA LYS A 53 -0.23 -7.86 -12.22
C LYS A 53 0.55 -7.88 -10.92
N GLN A 54 0.14 -8.71 -9.96
CA GLN A 54 0.67 -8.70 -8.58
C GLN A 54 0.69 -7.29 -8.01
N ALA A 55 -0.48 -6.64 -8.06
CA ALA A 55 -0.65 -5.27 -7.61
C ALA A 55 -1.76 -5.15 -6.59
N ILE A 56 -1.60 -4.23 -5.66
CA ILE A 56 -2.61 -3.89 -4.66
C ILE A 56 -2.85 -2.39 -4.74
N GLU A 57 -4.10 -2.06 -5.00
CA GLU A 57 -4.58 -0.70 -5.06
C GLU A 57 -5.39 -0.40 -3.80
N ILE A 58 -5.09 0.69 -3.11
CA ILE A 58 -5.65 1.01 -1.80
C ILE A 58 -6.22 2.42 -1.86
N PHE A 59 -7.43 2.58 -1.34
CA PHE A 59 -8.11 3.85 -1.23
C PHE A 59 -8.30 4.22 0.23
N PHE A 60 -7.90 5.44 0.57
CA PHE A 60 -8.06 6.01 1.90
C PHE A 60 -9.10 7.15 1.85
N PRO A 61 -9.66 7.56 2.99
CA PRO A 61 -10.57 8.69 3.06
C PRO A 61 -10.00 9.93 2.43
N MET A 62 -10.86 10.64 1.70
CA MET A 62 -10.57 11.97 1.22
C MET A 62 -10.35 12.90 2.41
N VAL A 63 -9.28 13.69 2.37
CA VAL A 63 -9.02 14.77 3.35
C VAL A 63 -9.61 16.10 2.92
N SER A 64 -9.96 16.23 1.63
CA SER A 64 -10.70 17.36 1.07
C SER A 64 -11.45 16.90 -0.19
N GLU A 65 -12.41 17.70 -0.66
CA GLU A 65 -13.24 17.39 -1.85
C GLU A 65 -12.42 17.09 -3.11
N ASN A 66 -11.16 17.52 -3.17
CA ASN A 66 -10.30 17.39 -4.35
C ASN A 66 -9.08 16.47 -4.12
N LEU A 67 -8.90 15.90 -2.92
CA LEU A 67 -7.73 15.07 -2.61
C LEU A 67 -8.16 13.73 -2.02
N ALA A 68 -8.25 12.73 -2.90
CA ALA A 68 -8.30 11.33 -2.52
C ALA A 68 -6.89 10.80 -2.35
N PHE A 69 -6.65 10.00 -1.32
CA PHE A 69 -5.39 9.28 -1.19
C PHE A 69 -5.54 7.88 -1.77
N ARG A 70 -4.87 7.62 -2.88
CA ARG A 70 -4.75 6.31 -3.49
C ARG A 70 -3.31 5.84 -3.35
N VAL A 71 -3.13 4.56 -3.05
CA VAL A 71 -1.84 3.90 -3.11
C VAL A 71 -1.87 2.76 -4.12
N TYR A 72 -0.87 2.68 -5.00
CA TYR A 72 -0.72 1.59 -5.95
C TYR A 72 0.62 0.88 -5.73
N LEU A 73 0.56 -0.34 -5.21
CA LEU A 73 1.72 -1.15 -4.84
C LEU A 73 1.91 -2.27 -5.86
N VAL A 74 3.08 -2.36 -6.49
CA VAL A 74 3.45 -3.44 -7.41
C VAL A 74 4.52 -4.31 -6.78
N PHE A 75 4.37 -5.63 -6.88
CA PHE A 75 5.23 -6.61 -6.23
C PHE A 75 6.06 -7.38 -7.28
N PRO A 76 7.26 -6.90 -7.64
CA PRO A 76 8.02 -7.42 -8.80
C PRO A 76 8.59 -8.83 -8.59
N ASN A 77 8.80 -9.27 -7.34
CA ASN A 77 9.38 -10.58 -7.03
C ASN A 77 8.28 -11.55 -6.57
N ARG A 78 8.10 -12.62 -7.36
CA ARG A 78 6.99 -13.58 -7.25
C ARG A 78 6.87 -14.19 -5.84
N GLY A 79 5.84 -13.74 -5.12
CA GLY A 79 5.07 -14.59 -4.21
C GLY A 79 5.01 -14.13 -2.77
N GLY A 80 6.15 -14.19 -2.05
CA GLY A 80 6.13 -14.13 -0.58
C GLY A 80 5.49 -12.86 -0.02
N GLU A 81 5.97 -11.71 -0.46
CA GLU A 81 5.53 -10.41 0.07
C GLU A 81 4.11 -10.06 -0.39
N PHE A 82 3.78 -10.29 -1.67
CA PHE A 82 2.42 -10.07 -2.18
C PHE A 82 1.39 -10.92 -1.43
N GLN A 83 1.65 -12.22 -1.27
CA GLN A 83 0.74 -13.13 -0.56
C GLN A 83 0.63 -12.80 0.94
N ARG A 84 1.73 -12.33 1.56
CA ARG A 84 1.72 -11.86 2.95
C ARG A 84 0.84 -10.62 3.11
N VAL A 85 1.07 -9.57 2.30
CA VAL A 85 0.30 -8.32 2.38
C VAL A 85 -1.16 -8.57 2.03
N LYS A 86 -1.46 -9.38 1.00
CA LYS A 86 -2.83 -9.83 0.68
C LYS A 86 -3.50 -10.47 1.88
N ARG A 87 -2.83 -11.40 2.57
CA ARG A 87 -3.39 -12.08 3.75
C ARG A 87 -3.67 -11.09 4.88
N GLU A 88 -2.75 -10.18 5.16
CA GLU A 88 -2.93 -9.19 6.22
C GLU A 88 -4.06 -8.19 5.95
N LEU A 89 -4.32 -7.86 4.67
CA LEU A 89 -5.45 -7.01 4.27
C LEU A 89 -6.81 -7.72 4.41
N LEU A 90 -6.84 -9.04 4.26
CA LEU A 90 -8.06 -9.85 4.33
C LEU A 90 -8.39 -10.33 5.75
N THR A 91 -7.60 -9.96 6.76
CA THR A 91 -7.77 -10.36 8.19
C THR A 91 -7.99 -9.17 9.11
#